data_AF-B7TW48-F1
#
_entry.id   AF-B7TW48-F1
#
_cell.length_a   1.000
_cell.length_b   1.000
_cell.length_c   1.000
_cell.angle_alpha   90.00
_cell.angle_beta   90.00
_cell.angle_gamma   90.00
#
_symmetry.space_group_name_H-M   'P 1'
#
loop_
_entity.id
_entity.type
_entity.pdbx_description
1 polymer ?
#
loop_
_entity_poly.entity_id
_entity_poly.type
_entity_poly.pdbx_seq_one_letter_code
_entity_poly.pdbx_strand_id
1 'polypeptide(L)'
;TSRNKDIQLFNYEKVDQDLLKSVTHVLVSIPPDGDDVMERYGHCLENIKWLGYLSATNVYGEHCGNWVNEESETKPIEIRGKKRLKSEEKWLNSKLPVHIFRLAGIYGPGRNALIDLQLGKARNVKKKFS
;
A
#
# COMPACT_ATOMS: atom_id res chain seq x y z
N THR A 1 -0.47 -8.69 28.24
CA THR A 1 -0.84 -7.75 27.17
C THR A 1 -2.27 -8.05 26.75
N SER A 2 -3.21 -7.16 27.07
CA SER A 2 -4.63 -7.39 26.79
C SER A 2 -4.84 -7.48 25.27
N ARG A 3 -5.39 -8.59 24.79
CA ARG A 3 -5.95 -8.67 23.44
C ARG A 3 -7.00 -7.57 23.33
N ASN A 4 -6.78 -6.65 22.39
CA ASN A 4 -7.69 -5.55 22.11
C ASN A 4 -9.03 -6.17 21.68
N LYS A 5 -10.12 -5.92 22.43
CA LYS A 5 -11.39 -6.66 22.29
C LYS A 5 -12.11 -6.37 20.96
N ASP A 6 -11.70 -5.32 20.26
CA ASP A 6 -12.34 -4.84 19.04
C ASP A 6 -11.67 -5.36 17.74
N ILE A 7 -10.70 -6.28 17.86
CA ILE A 7 -10.04 -6.88 16.70
C ILE A 7 -10.61 -8.26 16.44
N GLN A 8 -11.30 -8.40 15.30
CA GLN A 8 -11.71 -9.68 14.77
C GLN A 8 -10.81 -10.05 13.58
N LEU A 9 -10.31 -11.28 13.60
CA LEU A 9 -9.49 -11.84 12.53
C LEU A 9 -10.32 -12.86 11.76
N PHE A 10 -10.27 -12.77 10.44
CA PHE A 10 -11.01 -13.66 9.55
C PHE A 10 -10.03 -14.43 8.67
N ASN A 11 -10.44 -15.63 8.26
CA ASN A 11 -9.78 -16.30 7.16
C ASN A 11 -10.14 -15.55 5.88
N TYR A 12 -9.12 -15.04 5.18
CA TYR A 12 -9.30 -14.25 3.97
C TYR A 12 -10.13 -14.96 2.90
N GLU A 13 -10.08 -16.28 2.80
CA GLU A 13 -10.84 -17.06 1.81
C GLU A 13 -12.31 -17.30 2.22
N LYS A 14 -12.67 -16.99 3.46
CA LYS A 14 -13.98 -17.33 4.07
C LYS A 14 -14.58 -16.17 4.85
N VAL A 15 -14.40 -14.95 4.36
CA VAL A 15 -15.03 -13.76 4.94
C VAL A 15 -16.53 -13.79 4.66
N ASP A 16 -17.35 -13.61 5.70
CA ASP A 16 -18.78 -13.42 5.56
C ASP A 16 -19.05 -12.09 4.84
N GLN A 17 -19.68 -12.15 3.67
CA GLN A 17 -19.93 -10.98 2.84
C GLN A 17 -20.97 -10.03 3.45
N ASP A 18 -21.89 -10.54 4.28
CA ASP A 18 -22.88 -9.70 4.94
C ASP A 18 -22.24 -8.81 6.02
N LEU A 19 -21.14 -9.26 6.63
CA LEU A 19 -20.35 -8.42 7.52
C LEU A 19 -19.79 -7.20 6.78
N LEU A 20 -19.28 -7.38 5.56
CA LEU A 20 -18.66 -6.32 4.76
C LEU A 20 -19.65 -5.23 4.36
N LYS A 21 -20.94 -5.56 4.18
CA LYS A 21 -21.98 -4.58 3.85
C LYS A 21 -22.15 -3.50 4.93
N SER A 22 -21.88 -3.83 6.19
CA SER A 22 -21.96 -2.88 7.31
C SER A 22 -20.72 -2.00 7.48
N VAL A 23 -19.62 -2.32 6.78
CA VAL A 23 -18.36 -1.59 6.90
C VAL A 23 -18.51 -0.20 6.29
N THR A 24 -17.92 0.80 6.97
CA THR A 24 -17.93 2.20 6.51
C THR A 24 -16.53 2.72 6.21
N HIS A 25 -15.49 2.13 6.80
CA HIS A 25 -14.11 2.57 6.66
C HIS A 25 -13.23 1.36 6.34
N VAL A 26 -12.45 1.45 5.27
CA VAL A 26 -11.58 0.36 4.80
C VAL A 26 -10.15 0.88 4.68
N LEU A 27 -9.19 0.10 5.19
CA LEU A 27 -7.77 0.33 4.95
C LEU A 27 -7.17 -0.88 4.25
N VAL A 28 -6.67 -0.67 3.04
CA VAL A 28 -5.98 -1.68 2.24
C VAL A 28 -4.48 -1.46 2.36
N SER A 29 -3.83 -2.31 3.15
CA SER A 29 -2.38 -2.29 3.37
C SER A 29 -1.64 -3.42 2.65
N ILE A 30 -2.32 -4.13 1.75
CA ILE A 30 -1.81 -5.32 1.06
C ILE A 30 -0.84 -4.88 -0.04
N PRO A 31 0.35 -5.51 -0.17
CA PRO A 31 1.22 -5.30 -1.33
C PRO A 31 0.51 -5.63 -2.66
N PRO A 32 0.88 -5.01 -3.80
CA PRO A 32 0.22 -5.26 -5.09
C PRO A 32 0.44 -6.70 -5.57
N ASP A 33 1.49 -7.36 -5.08
CA ASP A 33 1.70 -8.79 -5.23
C ASP A 33 0.78 -9.53 -4.25
N GLY A 34 -0.47 -9.80 -4.67
CA GLY A 34 -1.46 -10.56 -3.90
C GLY A 34 -2.73 -9.81 -3.51
N ASP A 35 -2.93 -8.56 -3.97
CA ASP A 35 -4.15 -7.79 -3.72
C ASP A 35 -5.26 -8.11 -4.77
N ASP A 36 -6.12 -9.08 -4.43
CA ASP A 36 -7.37 -9.40 -5.14
C ASP A 36 -8.64 -8.92 -4.41
N VAL A 37 -8.51 -8.04 -3.41
CA VAL A 37 -9.63 -7.63 -2.54
C VAL A 37 -10.75 -7.00 -3.34
N MET A 38 -10.42 -6.15 -4.31
CA MET A 38 -11.42 -5.52 -5.16
C MET A 38 -12.22 -6.53 -5.97
N GLU A 39 -11.56 -7.50 -6.62
CA GLU A 39 -12.21 -8.49 -7.46
C GLU A 39 -13.07 -9.43 -6.62
N ARG A 40 -12.60 -9.77 -5.43
CA ARG A 40 -13.25 -10.76 -4.56
C ARG A 40 -14.35 -10.18 -3.70
N TYR A 41 -14.17 -8.95 -3.19
CA TYR A 41 -15.00 -8.35 -2.16
C TYR A 41 -15.48 -6.94 -2.48
N GLY A 42 -15.02 -6.33 -3.58
CA GLY A 42 -15.38 -4.96 -3.94
C GLY A 42 -16.88 -4.74 -4.09
N HIS A 43 -17.63 -5.75 -4.56
CA HIS A 43 -19.09 -5.69 -4.66
C HIS A 43 -19.80 -5.69 -3.30
N CYS A 44 -19.15 -6.14 -2.23
CA CYS A 44 -19.71 -6.10 -0.87
C CYS A 44 -19.49 -4.74 -0.18
N LEU A 45 -18.65 -3.88 -0.74
CA LEU A 45 -18.27 -2.60 -0.15
C LEU A 45 -19.29 -1.50 -0.51
N GLU A 46 -20.53 -1.64 -0.03
CA GLU A 46 -21.66 -0.81 -0.44
C GLU A 46 -21.79 0.51 0.35
N ASN A 47 -21.46 0.51 1.65
CA ASN A 47 -21.70 1.65 2.56
C ASN A 47 -20.42 2.42 2.93
N ILE A 48 -19.41 2.36 2.06
CA ILE A 48 -18.10 2.95 2.33
C ILE A 48 -18.18 4.47 2.34
N LYS A 49 -17.75 5.06 3.47
CA LYS A 49 -17.56 6.49 3.66
C LYS A 49 -16.11 6.92 3.40
N TRP A 50 -15.17 6.01 3.61
CA TRP A 50 -13.75 6.25 3.38
C TRP A 50 -13.00 4.96 3.07
N LEU A 51 -12.14 5.00 2.06
CA LEU A 51 -11.22 3.91 1.74
C LEU A 51 -9.80 4.46 1.62
N GLY A 52 -8.87 3.96 2.43
CA GLY A 52 -7.45 4.25 2.31
C GLY A 52 -6.70 3.11 1.64
N TYR A 53 -5.91 3.41 0.61
CA TYR A 53 -4.96 2.46 0.03
C TYR A 53 -3.52 2.91 0.29
N LEU A 54 -2.73 2.03 0.90
CA LEU A 54 -1.32 2.29 1.20
C LEU A 54 -0.46 1.96 -0.01
N SER A 55 -0.04 3.00 -0.71
CA SER A 55 0.88 2.95 -1.82
C SER A 55 2.33 3.24 -1.41
N ALA A 56 3.18 3.56 -2.37
CA ALA A 56 4.60 3.84 -2.16
C ALA A 56 5.09 4.92 -3.13
N THR A 57 6.12 5.67 -2.73
CA THR A 57 6.70 6.74 -3.57
C THR A 57 7.45 6.23 -4.80
N ASN A 58 7.73 4.93 -4.90
CA ASN A 58 8.40 4.36 -6.09
C ASN A 58 7.53 4.38 -7.36
N VAL A 59 6.25 4.78 -7.26
CA VAL A 59 5.38 5.06 -8.40
C VAL A 59 5.80 6.31 -9.18
N TYR A 60 6.49 7.26 -8.55
CA TYR A 60 6.98 8.46 -9.24
C TYR A 60 8.08 8.14 -10.25
N GLY A 61 8.94 7.17 -9.94
CA GLY A 61 10.09 6.83 -10.77
C GLY A 61 11.29 7.76 -10.56
N GLU A 62 12.11 7.89 -11.60
CA GLU A 62 13.28 8.79 -11.60
C GLU A 62 12.87 10.19 -12.06
N HIS A 63 13.27 11.20 -11.28
CA HIS A 63 13.02 12.62 -11.55
C HIS A 63 14.33 13.43 -11.53
N CYS A 64 15.48 12.77 -11.66
CA CYS A 64 16.83 13.35 -11.63
C CYS A 64 17.12 14.19 -10.39
N GLY A 65 16.54 13.80 -9.24
CA GLY A 65 16.65 14.53 -7.98
C GLY A 65 15.75 15.77 -7.87
N ASN A 66 14.91 16.06 -8.87
CA ASN A 66 13.91 17.12 -8.76
C ASN A 66 12.84 16.78 -7.71
N TRP A 67 12.22 17.83 -7.18
CA TRP A 67 11.07 17.69 -6.29
C TRP A 67 9.89 17.07 -7.02
N VAL A 68 9.18 16.20 -6.30
CA VAL A 68 7.92 15.60 -6.74
C VAL A 68 6.83 15.88 -5.71
N ASN A 69 5.59 15.96 -6.17
CA ASN A 69 4.38 16.12 -5.38
C ASN A 69 3.27 15.17 -5.90
N GLU A 70 2.07 15.26 -5.38
CA GLU A 70 0.92 14.41 -5.73
C GLU A 70 0.49 14.54 -7.19
N GLU A 71 0.71 15.71 -7.80
CA GLU A 71 0.39 16.04 -9.19
C GLU A 71 1.50 15.63 -10.17
N SER A 72 2.67 15.26 -9.65
CA SER A 72 3.81 14.86 -10.47
C SER A 72 3.53 13.56 -11.21
N GLU A 73 4.04 13.50 -12.44
CA GLU A 73 3.86 12.34 -13.31
C GLU A 73 4.44 11.06 -12.69
N THR A 74 3.70 9.97 -12.80
CA THR A 74 4.09 8.66 -12.28
C THR A 74 4.76 7.83 -13.38
N LYS A 75 6.09 7.68 -13.31
CA LYS A 75 6.91 6.97 -14.30
C LYS A 75 7.71 5.82 -13.67
N PRO A 76 7.07 4.81 -13.06
CA PRO A 76 7.79 3.76 -12.36
C PRO A 76 8.63 2.91 -13.33
N ILE A 77 9.92 2.77 -13.03
CA ILE A 77 10.86 1.95 -13.81
C ILE A 77 10.79 0.48 -13.38
N GLU A 78 10.79 0.26 -12.07
CA GLU A 78 10.82 -1.06 -11.45
C GLU A 78 9.48 -1.80 -11.54
N ILE A 79 9.52 -3.13 -11.67
CA ILE A 79 8.33 -4.00 -11.73
C ILE A 79 7.38 -3.74 -10.55
N ARG A 80 7.93 -3.60 -9.34
CA ARG A 80 7.14 -3.34 -8.12
C ARG A 80 6.42 -1.99 -8.18
N GLY A 81 7.06 -0.96 -8.72
CA GLY A 81 6.45 0.37 -8.89
C GLY A 81 5.31 0.32 -9.92
N LYS A 82 5.53 -0.37 -11.05
CA LYS A 82 4.49 -0.56 -12.10
C LYS A 82 3.28 -1.31 -11.56
N LYS A 83 3.50 -2.41 -10.82
CA LYS A 83 2.42 -3.15 -10.17
C LYS A 83 1.67 -2.29 -9.15
N ARG A 84 2.39 -1.47 -8.37
CA ARG A 84 1.78 -0.56 -7.39
C ARG A 84 0.90 0.49 -8.06
N LEU A 85 1.38 1.11 -9.13
CA LEU A 85 0.62 2.09 -9.91
C LEU A 85 -0.64 1.47 -10.51
N LYS A 86 -0.55 0.26 -11.06
CA LYS A 86 -1.72 -0.50 -11.55
C LYS A 86 -2.76 -0.73 -10.43
N SER A 87 -2.33 -1.04 -9.22
CA SER A 87 -3.25 -1.15 -8.07
C SER A 87 -3.85 0.20 -7.68
N GLU A 88 -3.09 1.30 -7.71
CA GLU A 88 -3.66 2.64 -7.49
C GLU A 88 -4.78 2.93 -8.49
N GLU A 89 -4.54 2.72 -9.79
CA GLU A 89 -5.52 2.92 -10.86
C GLU A 89 -6.77 2.06 -10.63
N LYS A 90 -6.60 0.80 -10.26
CA LYS A 90 -7.70 -0.12 -9.96
C LYS A 90 -8.56 0.39 -8.80
N TRP A 91 -7.96 0.85 -7.71
CA TRP A 91 -8.71 1.41 -6.58
C TRP A 91 -9.38 2.74 -6.94
N LEU A 92 -8.70 3.63 -7.66
CA LEU A 92 -9.28 4.90 -8.12
C LEU A 92 -10.48 4.70 -9.06
N ASN A 93 -10.46 3.67 -9.90
CA ASN A 93 -11.54 3.33 -10.83
C ASN A 93 -12.74 2.59 -10.17
N SER A 94 -12.69 2.32 -8.86
CA SER A 94 -13.70 1.53 -8.16
C SER A 94 -15.01 2.25 -7.85
N LYS A 95 -15.06 3.58 -8.04
CA LYS A 95 -16.16 4.48 -7.61
C LYS A 95 -16.35 4.58 -6.08
N LEU A 96 -15.48 3.98 -5.28
CA LEU A 96 -15.45 4.14 -3.81
C LEU A 96 -14.76 5.47 -3.42
N PRO A 97 -14.97 6.00 -2.20
CA PRO A 97 -14.31 7.22 -1.71
C PRO A 97 -12.84 6.96 -1.33
N VAL A 98 -12.02 6.71 -2.36
CA VAL A 98 -10.63 6.28 -2.24
C VAL A 98 -9.68 7.45 -1.96
N HIS A 99 -8.75 7.21 -1.04
CA HIS A 99 -7.63 8.08 -0.70
C HIS A 99 -6.34 7.26 -0.83
N ILE A 100 -5.41 7.74 -1.67
CA ILE A 100 -4.13 7.07 -1.90
C ILE A 100 -3.06 7.70 -0.98
N PHE A 101 -2.39 6.87 -0.20
CA PHE A 101 -1.28 7.29 0.65
C PHE A 101 0.03 6.74 0.11
N ARG A 102 0.82 7.56 -0.59
CA ARG A 102 2.14 7.16 -1.13
C ARG A 102 3.21 7.23 -0.05
N LEU A 103 3.43 6.12 0.65
CA LEU A 103 4.34 6.07 1.79
C LEU A 103 5.81 6.04 1.34
N ALA A 104 6.64 6.86 2.00
CA ALA A 104 8.08 6.78 1.88
C ALA A 104 8.63 5.56 2.67
N GLY A 105 9.96 5.40 2.67
CA GLY A 105 10.61 4.33 3.44
C GLY A 105 10.27 4.41 4.92
N ILE A 106 9.48 3.46 5.41
CA ILE A 106 9.08 3.38 6.83
C ILE A 106 10.31 3.01 7.68
N TYR A 107 10.65 3.86 8.63
CA TYR A 107 11.74 3.66 9.60
C TYR A 107 11.21 3.80 11.03
N GLY A 108 11.97 3.27 11.99
CA GLY A 108 11.61 3.37 13.41
C GLY A 108 12.46 2.47 14.29
N PRO A 109 12.10 2.35 15.59
CA PRO A 109 12.75 1.40 16.50
C PRO A 109 12.77 0.00 15.90
N GLY A 110 13.95 -0.64 15.83
CA GLY A 110 14.11 -1.96 15.23
C GLY A 110 14.17 -2.00 13.69
N ARG A 111 13.90 -0.88 13.00
CA ARG A 111 13.86 -0.82 11.52
C ARG A 111 14.63 0.41 11.03
N ASN A 112 15.95 0.27 10.95
CA ASN A 112 16.85 1.29 10.40
C ASN A 112 18.17 0.68 9.90
N ALA A 113 18.90 1.45 9.10
CA ALA A 113 20.13 1.01 8.46
C ALA A 113 21.27 0.67 9.44
N LEU A 114 21.32 1.29 10.62
CA LEU A 114 22.34 0.99 11.63
C LEU A 114 22.12 -0.40 12.24
N ILE A 115 20.87 -0.76 12.50
CA ILE A 115 20.50 -2.10 12.94
C ILE A 115 20.82 -3.12 11.84
N ASP A 116 20.49 -2.82 10.57
CA ASP A 116 20.82 -3.71 9.45
C ASP A 116 22.34 -3.94 9.31
N LEU A 117 23.16 -2.90 9.56
CA LEU A 117 24.62 -3.01 9.60
C LEU A 117 25.09 -3.93 10.74
N GLN A 118 24.61 -3.70 11.96
CA GLN A 118 24.96 -4.53 13.12
C GLN A 118 24.58 -6.00 12.92
N LEU A 119 23.46 -6.26 12.22
CA LEU A 119 22.97 -7.60 11.93
C LEU A 119 23.60 -8.24 10.67
N GLY A 120 24.53 -7.56 9.99
CA GLY A 120 25.13 -8.06 8.75
C GLY A 120 24.15 -8.19 7.57
N LYS A 121 23.02 -7.47 7.61
CA LYS A 121 21.96 -7.47 6.58
C LYS A 121 21.98 -6.21 5.70
N ALA A 122 22.94 -5.32 5.94
CA ALA A 122 23.07 -4.07 5.21
C ALA A 122 23.21 -4.30 3.69
N ARG A 123 22.50 -3.48 2.92
CA ARG A 123 22.58 -3.47 1.47
C ARG A 123 23.55 -2.38 1.02
N ASN A 124 24.60 -2.77 0.33
CA ASN A 124 25.50 -1.81 -0.32
C ASN A 124 24.87 -1.36 -1.65
N VAL A 125 24.62 -0.05 -1.79
CA VAL A 125 24.05 0.53 -3.00
C VAL A 125 25.13 1.36 -3.69
N LYS A 126 25.67 0.84 -4.80
CA LYS A 126 26.58 1.59 -5.67
C LYS A 126 25.78 2.22 -6.82
N LYS A 127 25.42 3.49 -6.68
CA LYS A 127 24.84 4.26 -7.79
C LYS A 127 25.93 4.64 -8.78
N LYS A 128 25.71 4.34 -10.07
CA LYS A 128 26.53 4.85 -11.17
C LYS A 128 25.79 6.05 -11.75
N PHE A 129 26.49 7.18 -11.84
CA PHE A 129 26.01 8.36 -12.56
C PHE A 129 26.61 8.29 -13.97
N SER A 130 25.76 8.30 -14.99
CA SER A 130 26.12 8.38 -16.40
C SER A 130 25.92 9.79 -16.90
#